data_AF-A0A6N6KFL2-F1
#
_entry.id   AF-A0A6N6KFL2-F1
#
_cell.length_a   1.000
_cell.length_b   1.000
_cell.length_c   1.000
_cell.angle_alpha   90.00
_cell.angle_beta   90.00
_cell.angle_gamma   90.00
#
_symmetry.space_group_name_H-M   'P 1'
#
loop_
_entity.id
_entity.type
_entity.pdbx_description
1 polymer ?
#
loop_
_entity_poly.entity_id
_entity_poly.type
_entity_poly.pdbx_seq_one_letter_code
_entity_poly.pdbx_strand_id
1 'polypeptide(L)' 'MDDFEGKRILVIQTHGVEAPTRTYSPLYYAVAGAAMELDVMVWFTMNGTNQLRKGVAEMIKL' A
#
# COMPACT_ATOMS: atom_id res chain seq x y z
N MET A 1 5.61 25.01 10.85
CA MET A 1 6.11 23.79 10.18
C MET A 1 5.88 22.68 11.19
N ASP A 2 4.59 22.34 11.40
CA ASP A 2 4.10 21.48 12.51
C ASP A 2 2.88 20.63 12.07
N ASP A 3 2.45 20.72 10.80
CA ASP A 3 1.12 20.25 10.40
C ASP A 3 0.94 18.72 10.50
N PHE A 4 2.00 17.97 10.71
CA PHE A 4 2.01 16.51 10.61
C PHE A 4 2.64 15.78 11.78
N GLU A 5 3.16 16.50 12.78
CA GLU A 5 3.78 15.88 13.95
C GLU A 5 2.74 15.03 14.72
N GLY A 6 3.05 13.75 14.92
CA GLY A 6 2.16 12.77 15.57
C GLY A 6 1.00 12.24 14.71
N LYS A 7 0.87 12.62 13.44
CA LYS A 7 -0.17 12.05 12.55
C LYS A 7 0.29 10.73 11.94
N ARG A 8 -0.61 9.74 11.96
CA ARG A 8 -0.40 8.41 11.36
C ARG A 8 -1.43 8.12 10.28
N ILE A 9 -0.99 7.51 9.19
CA ILE A 9 -1.84 6.99 8.11
C ILE A 9 -1.89 5.46 8.19
N LEU A 10 -3.10 4.90 8.09
CA LEU A 10 -3.30 3.47 7.84
C LEU A 10 -3.90 3.29 6.44
N VAL A 11 -3.13 2.70 5.54
CA VAL A 11 -3.58 2.27 4.22
C VAL A 11 -4.07 0.83 4.30
N ILE A 12 -5.33 0.58 3.95
CA ILE A 12 -5.92 -0.76 3.96
C ILE A 12 -5.92 -1.31 2.53
N GLN A 13 -5.07 -2.31 2.29
CA GLN A 13 -4.97 -2.99 0.99
C GLN A 13 -5.80 -4.27 0.98
N THR A 14 -6.97 -4.22 0.34
CA THR A 14 -7.93 -5.33 0.30
C THR A 14 -7.86 -6.16 -0.98
N HIS A 15 -7.39 -5.57 -2.09
CA HIS A 15 -7.37 -6.21 -3.40
C HIS A 15 -6.06 -6.95 -3.63
N GLY A 16 -6.15 -8.14 -4.21
CA GLY A 16 -5.00 -8.96 -4.55
C GLY A 16 -4.59 -8.87 -6.00
N VAL A 17 -3.72 -9.80 -6.39
CA VAL A 17 -3.16 -9.93 -7.75
C VAL A 17 -4.19 -10.17 -8.85
N GLU A 18 -5.39 -10.64 -8.51
CA GLU A 18 -6.52 -10.80 -9.44
C GLU A 18 -7.12 -9.47 -9.92
N ALA A 19 -6.86 -8.37 -9.20
CA ALA A 19 -7.32 -7.02 -9.54
C ALA A 19 -6.13 -6.03 -9.51
N PRO A 20 -5.14 -6.22 -10.39
CA PRO A 20 -3.84 -5.52 -10.32
C PRO A 20 -3.98 -4.00 -10.41
N THR A 21 -4.92 -3.50 -11.20
CA THR A 21 -5.22 -2.06 -11.33
C THR A 21 -5.66 -1.38 -10.02
N ARG A 22 -6.02 -2.15 -8.98
CA ARG A 22 -6.41 -1.64 -7.64
C ARG A 22 -5.30 -1.74 -6.60
N THR A 23 -4.09 -2.18 -6.96
CA THR A 23 -2.98 -2.34 -6.02
C THR A 23 -2.00 -1.18 -6.02
N TYR A 24 -1.85 -0.46 -7.14
CA TYR A 24 -0.83 0.58 -7.28
C TYR A 24 -1.14 1.85 -6.49
N SER A 25 -2.37 2.38 -6.59
CA SER A 25 -2.72 3.66 -5.98
C SER A 25 -2.55 3.66 -4.45
N PRO A 26 -3.03 2.63 -3.71
CA PRO A 26 -2.82 2.59 -2.26
C PRO A 26 -1.34 2.55 -1.86
N LEU A 27 -0.51 1.79 -2.58
CA LEU A 27 0.94 1.75 -2.32
C LEU A 27 1.62 3.07 -2.68
N TYR A 28 1.21 3.71 -3.78
CA TYR A 28 1.71 5.03 -4.17
C TYR A 28 1.40 6.08 -3.11
N TYR A 29 0.18 6.09 -2.55
CA TYR A 29 -0.17 7.00 -1.47
C TYR A 29 0.59 6.71 -0.17
N ALA A 30 0.85 5.43 0.13
CA ALA A 30 1.66 5.06 1.28
C ALA A 30 3.10 5.60 1.15
N VAL A 31 3.70 5.46 -0.03
CA VAL A 31 5.04 5.98 -0.33
C VAL A 31 5.06 7.51 -0.31
N ALA A 32 4.06 8.17 -0.88
CA ALA A 32 3.94 9.62 -0.85
C ALA A 32 3.81 10.15 0.59
N GLY A 33 3.01 9.50 1.43
CA GLY A 33 2.89 9.84 2.86
C GLY A 33 4.21 9.67 3.60
N ALA A 34 4.93 8.57 3.36
CA ALA A 34 6.24 8.35 3.96
C ALA A 34 7.27 9.39 3.51
N ALA A 35 7.23 9.82 2.24
CA ALA A 35 8.09 10.89 1.71
C ALA A 35 7.78 12.27 2.30
N MET A 36 6.57 12.46 2.83
CA MET A 36 6.17 13.64 3.61
C MET A 36 6.47 13.51 5.10
N GLU A 37 7.30 12.53 5.50
CA GLU A 37 7.69 12.27 6.88
C GLU A 37 6.50 11.89 7.80
N LEU A 38 5.42 11.36 7.22
CA LEU A 38 4.30 10.80 7.99
C LEU A 38 4.63 9.39 8.49
N ASP A 39 4.06 9.05 9.65
CA ASP A 39 4.03 7.67 10.11
C ASP A 39 2.99 6.89 9.29
N VAL A 40 3.43 5.97 8.42
CA VAL A 40 2.55 5.24 7.50
C VAL A 40 2.61 3.75 7.76
N MET A 41 1.44 3.14 7.93
CA MET A 41 1.26 1.69 7.98
C MET A 41 0.43 1.22 6.79
N VAL A 42 0.82 0.09 6.20
CA VAL A 42 0.02 -0.61 5.18
C VAL A 42 -0.46 -1.93 5.75
N TRP A 43 -1.78 -2.11 5.84
CA TRP A 43 -2.38 -3.37 6.27
C TRP A 43 -2.96 -4.10 5.07
N PHE A 44 -2.31 -5.21 4.73
CA PHE A 44 -2.82 -6.17 3.76
C PHE A 44 -3.84 -7.08 4.44
N THR A 45 -5.06 -7.08 3.93
CA THR A 45 -6.16 -7.92 4.42
C THR A 45 -6.97 -8.47 3.23
N MET A 46 -7.86 -9.41 3.48
CA MET A 46 -8.62 -10.12 2.43
C MET A 46 -7.67 -10.71 1.37
N ASN A 47 -7.91 -10.44 0.09
CA ASN A 47 -7.07 -10.89 -1.02
C ASN A 47 -5.78 -10.07 -1.15
N GLY A 48 -5.64 -8.95 -0.43
CA GLY A 48 -4.44 -8.12 -0.44
C GLY A 48 -3.20 -8.86 0.04
N THR A 49 -3.36 -9.80 0.97
CA THR A 49 -2.26 -10.64 1.48
C THR A 49 -1.58 -11.45 0.39
N ASN A 50 -2.30 -11.79 -0.69
CA ASN A 50 -1.74 -12.53 -1.82
C ASN A 50 -0.64 -11.74 -2.54
N GLN A 51 -0.61 -10.40 -2.46
CA GLN A 51 0.47 -9.58 -3.02
C GLN A 51 1.82 -9.80 -2.34
N LEU A 52 1.81 -10.26 -1.08
CA LEU A 52 3.04 -10.49 -0.29
C LEU A 52 3.68 -11.85 -0.60
N ARG A 53 3.03 -12.69 -1.42
CA ARG A 53 3.58 -13.98 -1.83
C ARG A 53 4.81 -13.75 -2.70
N LYS A 54 5.96 -14.30 -2.29
CA LYS A 54 7.21 -14.25 -3.05
C LYS A 54 7.01 -14.72 -4.49
N GLY A 55 7.49 -13.94 -5.46
CA GLY A 55 7.43 -14.27 -6.88
C GLY A 55 6.11 -13.94 -7.57
N VAL A 56 5.08 -13.46 -6.86
CA VAL A 56 3.77 -13.20 -7.45
C VAL A 56 3.72 -11.90 -8.25
N ALA A 57 4.49 -10.88 -7.84
CA ALA A 57 4.49 -9.57 -8.47
C ALA A 57 5.09 -9.63 -9.88
N GLU A 58 6.09 -10.50 -10.06
CA GLU A 58 6.82 -10.73 -11.30
C GLU A 58 5.95 -11.43 -12.37
N MET A 59 4.84 -12.05 -11.96
CA MET A 59 3.89 -12.71 -12.87
C MET A 59 2.79 -11.78 -13.39
N ILE A 60 2.64 -10.57 -12.82
CA ILE A 60 1.56 -9.65 -13.17
C ILE A 60 1.83 -9.01 -14.53
N LYS A 61 0.80 -9.02 -15.38
CA LYS A 61 0.78 -8.30 -16.67
C LYS A 61 -0.32 -7.25 -16.61
N LEU A 62 0.01 -6.03 -17.04
CA LEU A 62 -0.86 -4.87 -17.06
C LEU A 62 -1.36 -4.55 -18.46
#